data_AF-J2Y0L6-F1
#
_entry.id   AF-J2Y0L6-F1
#
_cell.length_a   1.000
_cell.length_b   1.000
_cell.length_c   1.000
_cell.angle_alpha   90.00
_cell.angle_beta   90.00
_cell.angle_gamma   90.00
#
_symmetry.space_group_name_H-M   'P 1'
#
loop_
_entity.id
_entity.type
_entity.pdbx_description
1 polymer ?
#
loop_
_entity_poly.entity_id
_entity_poly.type
_entity_poly.pdbx_seq_one_letter_code
_entity_poly.pdbx_strand_id
1 'polypeptide(L)'
;MKTNERSITNCAVDTPIHLTPREQQVLLWCAYGKSSWEIGRILQCKESTVNFHVSNILRKFAVPTRIAAVIKAIRYGMLAEV
;
A
#
# COMPACT_ATOMS: atom_id res chain seq x y z
N MET A 1 16.73 2.06 -39.07
CA MET A 1 15.63 3.05 -38.96
C MET A 1 15.56 3.50 -37.52
N LYS A 2 15.69 4.82 -37.31
CA LYS A 2 15.82 5.47 -35.99
C LYS A 2 14.44 5.68 -35.32
N THR A 3 14.51 5.88 -34.00
CA THR A 3 13.56 6.57 -33.08
C THR A 3 12.20 5.92 -32.81
N ASN A 4 11.83 5.74 -31.53
CA ASN A 4 11.05 6.77 -30.82
C ASN A 4 10.72 6.35 -29.36
N GLU A 5 11.68 6.51 -28.44
CA GLU A 5 11.52 7.35 -27.24
C GLU A 5 10.07 7.78 -26.91
N ARG A 6 9.38 7.05 -26.01
CA ARG A 6 8.18 7.59 -25.34
C ARG A 6 8.44 7.83 -23.87
N SER A 7 8.86 9.07 -23.63
CA SER A 7 8.61 9.91 -22.45
C SER A 7 8.79 9.29 -21.07
N ILE A 8 9.98 9.57 -20.54
CA ILE A 8 10.16 9.89 -19.13
C ILE A 8 9.36 11.19 -18.87
N THR A 9 8.20 11.09 -18.21
CA THR A 9 7.62 12.16 -17.36
C THR A 9 6.32 11.66 -16.75
N ASN A 10 6.39 11.11 -15.54
CA ASN A 10 5.40 11.49 -14.54
C ASN A 10 6.13 11.70 -13.22
N CYS A 11 6.72 12.89 -13.08
CA CYS A 11 6.95 13.48 -11.76
C CYS A 11 5.58 13.87 -11.20
N ALA A 12 4.75 12.86 -10.88
CA ALA A 12 3.69 13.09 -9.92
C ALA A 12 4.43 13.31 -8.61
N VAL A 13 4.58 14.58 -8.25
CA VAL A 13 5.00 15.00 -6.93
C VAL A 13 4.29 14.14 -5.91
N ASP A 14 5.04 13.25 -5.27
CA ASP A 14 4.49 12.30 -4.31
C ASP A 14 4.09 13.11 -3.09
N THR A 15 2.82 13.52 -3.06
CA THR A 15 2.22 14.02 -1.83
C THR A 15 2.56 12.99 -0.75
N PRO A 16 3.19 13.38 0.37
CA PRO A 16 3.58 12.44 1.39
C PRO A 16 2.33 11.70 1.85
N ILE A 17 2.21 10.42 1.47
CA ILE A 17 1.05 9.61 1.81
C ILE A 17 1.18 9.30 3.30
N HIS A 18 0.45 10.04 4.12
CA HIS A 18 0.43 9.82 5.56
C HIS A 18 -0.48 8.65 5.88
N LEU A 19 0.14 7.50 6.10
CA LEU A 19 -0.51 6.35 6.72
C LEU A 19 -0.54 6.51 8.24
N THR A 20 -1.65 6.11 8.83
CA THR A 20 -1.71 5.92 10.29
C THR A 20 -0.87 4.70 10.67
N PRO A 21 -0.39 4.61 11.92
CA PRO A 21 0.37 3.45 12.39
C PRO A 21 -0.35 2.11 12.15
N ARG A 22 -1.68 2.10 12.32
CA ARG A 22 -2.51 0.91 12.06
C ARG A 22 -2.58 0.55 10.58
N GLU A 23 -2.74 1.53 9.70
CA GLU A 23 -2.72 1.29 8.26
C GLU A 23 -1.35 0.79 7.79
N GLN A 24 -0.27 1.31 8.35
CA GLN A 24 1.09 0.86 8.04
C GLN A 24 1.32 -0.59 8.48
N GLN A 25 0.87 -0.98 9.69
CA GLN A 25 0.89 -2.36 10.14
C GLN A 25 0.09 -3.29 9.21
N VAL A 26 -1.13 -2.89 8.86
CA VAL A 26 -1.96 -3.68 7.93
C VAL A 26 -1.25 -3.84 6.59
N LEU A 27 -0.70 -2.76 6.04
CA LEU A 27 0.01 -2.77 4.77
C LEU A 27 1.28 -3.63 4.79
N LEU A 28 2.02 -3.62 5.90
CA LEU A 28 3.19 -4.46 6.12
C LEU A 28 2.81 -5.95 6.06
N TRP A 29 1.77 -6.36 6.80
CA TRP A 29 1.30 -7.75 6.73
C TRP A 29 0.70 -8.12 5.37
N CYS A 30 0.12 -7.16 4.64
CA CYS A 30 -0.24 -7.37 3.24
C CYS A 30 0.99 -7.67 2.37
N ALA A 31 2.10 -6.98 2.61
CA ALA A 31 3.36 -7.21 1.89
C ALA A 31 3.95 -8.60 2.18
N TYR A 32 3.78 -9.10 3.42
CA TYR A 32 4.08 -10.49 3.79
C TYR A 32 3.09 -11.53 3.25
N GLY A 33 2.10 -11.14 2.45
CA GLY A 33 1.14 -12.05 1.81
C GLY A 33 0.06 -12.57 2.76
N LYS A 34 -0.18 -11.93 3.91
CA LYS A 34 -1.21 -12.34 4.86
C LYS A 34 -2.61 -11.96 4.39
N SER A 35 -3.55 -12.89 4.60
CA SER A 35 -4.98 -12.65 4.37
C SER A 35 -5.55 -11.66 5.40
N SER A 36 -6.67 -11.00 5.07
CA SER A 36 -7.31 -10.07 6.01
C SER A 36 -7.70 -10.73 7.34
N TRP A 37 -8.05 -12.02 7.29
CA TRP A 37 -8.33 -12.83 8.47
C TRP A 37 -7.07 -13.05 9.33
N GLU A 38 -5.95 -13.48 8.73
CA GLU A 38 -4.68 -13.65 9.45
C GLU A 38 -4.19 -12.33 10.04
N ILE A 39 -4.28 -11.24 9.29
CA ILE A 39 -3.93 -9.90 9.77
C ILE A 39 -4.78 -9.51 10.98
N GLY A 40 -6.08 -9.82 10.95
CA GLY A 40 -6.97 -9.60 12.09
C GLY A 40 -6.54 -10.38 13.31
N ARG A 41 -6.10 -11.63 13.13
CA ARG A 41 -5.56 -12.47 14.23
C ARG A 41 -4.27 -11.90 14.80
N ILE A 42 -3.37 -11.41 13.95
CA ILE A 42 -2.07 -10.83 14.36
C ILE A 42 -2.26 -9.50 15.09
N LEU A 43 -3.13 -8.62 14.56
CA LEU A 43 -3.38 -7.29 15.12
C LEU A 43 -4.47 -7.26 16.19
N GLN A 44 -5.02 -8.44 16.56
CA GLN A 44 -6.12 -8.61 17.51
C GLN A 44 -7.35 -7.77 17.16
N CYS A 45 -7.71 -7.73 15.88
CA CYS A 45 -8.89 -7.01 15.37
C CYS A 45 -9.75 -7.90 14.46
N LYS A 46 -10.98 -7.45 14.18
CA LYS A 46 -11.89 -8.17 13.28
C LYS A 46 -11.39 -8.03 11.83
N GLU A 47 -11.63 -9.05 11.02
CA GLU A 47 -11.33 -9.00 9.58
C GLU A 47 -11.99 -7.80 8.89
N SER A 48 -13.21 -7.44 9.29
CA SER A 48 -13.91 -6.25 8.79
C SER A 48 -13.16 -4.95 9.09
N THR A 49 -12.50 -4.86 10.24
CA THR A 49 -11.63 -3.71 10.60
C THR A 49 -10.40 -3.66 9.71
N VAL A 50 -9.78 -4.82 9.40
CA VAL A 50 -8.67 -4.89 8.44
C VAL A 50 -9.12 -4.44 7.06
N ASN A 51 -10.26 -4.92 6.57
CA ASN A 51 -10.81 -4.52 5.27
C ASN A 51 -11.13 -3.02 5.20
N PHE A 52 -11.57 -2.42 6.31
CA PHE A 52 -11.74 -0.97 6.44
C PHE A 52 -10.39 -0.23 6.29
N HIS A 53 -9.35 -0.67 6.99
CA HIS A 53 -8.01 -0.10 6.85
C HIS A 53 -7.46 -0.27 5.42
N VAL A 54 -7.61 -1.45 4.81
CA VAL A 54 -7.20 -1.69 3.41
C VAL A 54 -7.93 -0.72 2.48
N SER A 55 -9.25 -0.56 2.61
CA SER A 55 -10.03 0.37 1.79
C SER A 55 -9.55 1.83 1.93
N ASN A 56 -9.19 2.25 3.15
CA ASN A 56 -8.63 3.58 3.38
C ASN A 56 -7.24 3.73 2.74
N ILE A 57 -6.39 2.70 2.83
CA ILE A 57 -5.08 2.67 2.16
C ILE A 57 -5.26 2.79 0.65
N LEU A 58 -6.15 2.00 0.04
CA LEU A 58 -6.43 2.05 -1.40
C LEU A 58 -6.84 3.46 -1.84
N ARG A 59 -7.73 4.11 -1.06
CA ARG A 59 -8.17 5.48 -1.31
C ARG A 59 -7.01 6.48 -1.20
N LYS A 60 -6.18 6.37 -0.16
CA LYS A 60 -5.00 7.24 0.06
C LYS A 60 -3.93 7.08 -1.02
N PHE A 61 -3.72 5.85 -1.49
CA PHE A 61 -2.74 5.53 -2.53
C PHE A 61 -3.28 5.77 -3.95
N ALA A 62 -4.60 6.01 -4.09
CA ALA A 62 -5.31 6.10 -5.36
C ALA A 62 -5.06 4.87 -6.25
N VAL A 63 -5.18 3.68 -5.66
CA VAL A 63 -4.94 2.39 -6.35
C VAL A 63 -6.12 1.44 -6.17
N PRO A 64 -6.41 0.58 -7.16
CA PRO A 64 -7.57 -0.31 -7.11
C PRO A 64 -7.33 -1.59 -6.31
N THR A 65 -6.09 -2.03 -6.14
CA THR A 65 -5.77 -3.33 -5.54
C THR A 65 -4.79 -3.20 -4.38
N ARG A 66 -4.93 -4.10 -3.39
CA ARG A 66 -4.01 -4.13 -2.23
C ARG A 66 -2.56 -4.39 -2.65
N ILE A 67 -2.36 -5.18 -3.71
CA ILE A 67 -1.03 -5.45 -4.27
C ILE A 67 -0.43 -4.18 -4.87
N ALA A 68 -1.22 -3.39 -5.62
CA ALA A 68 -0.77 -2.10 -6.13
C ALA A 68 -0.41 -1.13 -5.00
N ALA A 69 -1.16 -1.14 -3.89
CA ALA A 69 -0.81 -0.36 -2.69
C ALA A 69 0.53 -0.81 -2.08
N VAL A 70 0.76 -2.12 -1.95
CA VAL A 70 2.04 -2.67 -1.46
C VAL A 70 3.19 -2.26 -2.36
N ILE A 71 3.09 -2.44 -3.68
CA ILE A 71 4.14 -2.05 -4.64
C ILE A 71 4.44 -0.56 -4.53
N LYS A 72 3.41 0.27 -4.43
CA LYS A 72 3.56 1.73 -4.31
C LYS A 72 4.20 2.10 -2.96
N ALA A 73 3.86 1.42 -1.87
CA ALA A 73 4.50 1.61 -0.57
C ALA A 73 5.97 1.18 -0.56
N ILE A 74 6.34 0.10 -1.26
CA ILE A 74 7.74 -0.31 -1.46
C ILE A 74 8.51 0.78 -2.20
N ARG A 75 7.94 1.31 -3.30
CA ARG A 75 8.56 2.37 -4.10
C ARG A 75 8.80 3.66 -3.32
N TYR A 76 7.94 3.96 -2.35
CA TYR A 76 8.09 5.11 -1.46
C TYR A 76 8.94 4.85 -0.21
N GLY A 77 9.44 3.62 -0.02
CA GLY A 77 10.17 3.26 1.21
C GLY A 77 9.31 3.36 2.48
N MET A 78 7.98 3.26 2.36
CA MET A 78 7.03 3.37 3.48
C MET A 78 6.90 2.07 4.28
N LEU A 79 7.45 0.97 3.76
CA LEU A 79 7.58 -0.29 4.48
C LEU A 79 8.94 -0.30 5.19
N ALA A 80 9.00 0.33 6.36
CA ALA A 80 10.09 0.09 7.29
C ALA A 80 9.80 -1.21 8.03
N GLU A 81 10.73 -2.15 7.97
CA GLU A 81 10.74 -3.28 8.90
C GLU A 81 10.84 -2.71 10.32
N VAL A 82 9.96 -3.19 11.22
CA VAL A 82 9.90 -2.77 12.62
C VAL A 82 10.88 -3.58 13.44
#